data_AF-A0A1I2B6J7-F1
#
_entry.id   AF-A0A1I2B6J7-F1
#
_cell.length_a   1.000
_cell.length_b   1.000
_cell.length_c   1.000
_cell.angle_alpha   90.00
_cell.angle_beta   90.00
_cell.angle_gamma   90.00
#
_symmetry.space_group_name_H-M   'P 1'
#
loop_
_entity.id
_entity.type
_entity.pdbx_description
1 polymer ?
#
loop_
_entity_poly.entity_id
_entity_poly.type
_entity_poly.pdbx_seq_one_letter_code
_entity_poly.pdbx_strand_id
1 'polypeptide(L)'
;MDLPKSVSNQLTDDQSPEQPIYAEKRYGLYQRAKELQQQGHSIRAITTHLGSSRNTIKKYFKQAHFVPKTRKRKSNLMTYEAYFTAALASR
;
A
#
# COMPACT_ATOMS: atom_id res chain seq x y z
N MET A 1 -28.95 -37.64 -18.83
CA MET A 1 -27.80 -37.12 -19.58
C MET A 1 -28.15 -35.71 -20.04
N ASP A 2 -27.53 -34.60 -19.68
CA ASP A 2 -26.65 -34.17 -18.58
C ASP A 2 -26.79 -32.64 -18.59
N LEU A 3 -26.93 -32.00 -17.42
CA LEU A 3 -26.53 -30.59 -17.28
C LEU A 3 -25.00 -30.58 -17.18
N PRO A 4 -24.28 -29.52 -17.65
CA PRO A 4 -23.92 -28.51 -16.64
C PRO A 4 -23.51 -27.08 -17.11
N LYS A 5 -23.66 -26.16 -16.13
CA LYS A 5 -22.77 -25.05 -15.69
C LYS A 5 -22.71 -23.75 -16.51
N SER A 6 -23.11 -22.60 -15.91
CA SER A 6 -22.28 -21.64 -15.11
C SER A 6 -21.42 -20.74 -16.03
N VAL A 7 -21.24 -19.43 -15.88
CA VAL A 7 -20.67 -18.68 -14.75
C VAL A 7 -20.78 -17.16 -15.06
N SER A 8 -21.31 -16.42 -14.08
CA SER A 8 -20.96 -15.09 -13.55
C SER A 8 -20.49 -13.90 -14.42
N ASN A 9 -21.19 -12.79 -14.17
CA ASN A 9 -20.69 -11.45 -13.78
C ASN A 9 -19.52 -10.85 -14.57
N GLN A 10 -19.89 -9.98 -15.51
CA GLN A 10 -19.04 -8.89 -16.00
C GLN A 10 -18.73 -7.95 -14.83
N LEU A 11 -17.52 -8.08 -14.27
CA LEU A 11 -16.94 -7.16 -13.31
C LEU A 11 -16.37 -5.97 -14.10
N THR A 12 -16.93 -4.79 -13.90
CA THR A 12 -16.41 -3.54 -14.47
C THR A 12 -15.05 -3.24 -13.86
N ASP A 13 -14.00 -3.44 -14.66
CA ASP A 13 -12.66 -2.89 -14.41
C ASP A 13 -12.70 -1.37 -14.65
N ASP A 14 -13.07 -0.61 -13.62
CA ASP A 14 -12.72 0.82 -13.52
C ASP A 14 -11.23 0.92 -13.19
N GLN A 15 -10.40 0.68 -14.20
CA GLN A 15 -8.98 1.06 -14.16
C GLN A 15 -8.88 2.58 -14.36
N SER A 16 -8.76 3.31 -13.26
CA SER A 16 -8.01 4.58 -13.24
C SER A 16 -6.55 4.25 -12.89
N PRO A 17 -5.63 4.16 -13.87
CA PRO A 17 -4.21 4.16 -13.58
C PRO A 17 -3.72 5.60 -13.40
N GLU A 18 -2.52 5.72 -12.84
CA GLU A 18 -1.64 6.91 -12.94
C GLU A 18 -1.74 7.96 -11.82
N GLN A 19 -1.21 7.63 -10.63
CA GLN A 19 -0.15 8.44 -9.98
C GLN A 19 0.73 7.51 -9.10
N PRO A 20 2.05 7.75 -9.00
CA PRO A 20 3.03 6.68 -8.95
C PRO A 20 3.15 6.09 -7.54
N ILE A 21 2.95 4.77 -7.46
CA ILE A 21 3.27 3.95 -6.30
C ILE A 21 4.73 4.17 -5.82
N TYR A 22 5.60 4.65 -6.71
CA TYR A 22 7.00 5.00 -6.50
C TYR A 22 7.27 6.16 -5.53
N ALA A 23 6.30 7.02 -5.22
CA ALA A 23 6.53 8.20 -4.37
C ALA A 23 6.68 7.85 -2.87
N GLU A 24 6.22 6.68 -2.43
CA GLU A 24 6.39 6.27 -1.04
C GLU A 24 7.81 5.79 -0.76
N LYS A 25 8.49 6.38 0.24
CA LYS A 25 9.83 5.98 0.72
C LYS A 25 9.98 4.47 1.00
N ARG A 26 8.87 3.78 1.29
CA ARG A 26 8.85 2.33 1.61
C ARG A 26 8.77 1.44 0.37
N TYR A 27 8.45 2.00 -0.80
CA TYR A 27 8.35 1.25 -2.03
C TYR A 27 9.71 0.66 -2.44
N GLY A 28 10.79 1.43 -2.35
CA GLY A 28 12.14 0.94 -2.64
C GLY A 28 12.54 -0.25 -1.76
N LEU A 29 12.16 -0.22 -0.48
CA LEU A 29 12.41 -1.32 0.46
C LEU A 29 11.62 -2.58 0.08
N TYR A 30 10.34 -2.40 -0.28
CA TYR A 30 9.50 -3.49 -0.77
C TYR A 30 10.08 -4.13 -2.04
N GLN A 31 10.48 -3.33 -3.01
CA GLN A 31 11.05 -3.80 -4.27
C GLN A 31 12.33 -4.61 -4.03
N ARG A 32 13.28 -4.06 -3.28
CA ARG A 32 14.51 -4.79 -2.92
C ARG A 32 14.24 -6.09 -2.16
N ALA A 33 13.26 -6.11 -1.27
CA ALA A 33 12.87 -7.32 -0.56
C ALA A 33 12.30 -8.39 -1.50
N LYS A 34 11.56 -7.98 -2.54
CA LYS A 34 11.04 -8.90 -3.58
C LYS A 34 12.14 -9.42 -4.49
N GLU A 35 13.08 -8.58 -4.91
CA GLU A 35 14.26 -9.00 -5.68
C GLU A 35 15.05 -10.08 -4.93
N LEU A 36 15.36 -9.85 -3.66
CA LEU A 36 16.07 -10.83 -2.83
C LEU A 36 15.24 -12.11 -2.57
N GLN A 37 13.92 -11.98 -2.45
CA GLN A 37 13.02 -13.12 -2.35
C GLN A 37 13.08 -14.00 -3.61
N GLN A 38 13.07 -13.40 -4.80
CA GLN A 38 13.17 -14.11 -6.08
C GLN A 38 14.52 -14.80 -6.24
N GLN A 39 15.58 -14.22 -5.69
CA GLN A 39 16.92 -14.83 -5.60
C GLN A 39 17.00 -15.98 -4.58
N GLY A 40 15.92 -16.29 -3.86
CA GLY A 40 15.86 -17.40 -2.92
C GLY A 40 16.41 -17.09 -1.52
N HIS A 41 16.67 -15.82 -1.20
CA HIS A 41 17.17 -15.46 0.13
C HIS A 41 16.12 -15.69 1.22
N SER A 42 16.58 -16.20 2.37
CA SER A 42 15.73 -16.36 3.55
C SER A 42 15.34 -15.02 4.14
N ILE A 43 14.21 -14.98 4.87
CA ILE A 43 13.75 -13.78 5.59
C ILE A 43 14.86 -13.22 6.50
N ARG A 44 15.65 -14.08 7.16
CA ARG A 44 16.74 -13.65 8.05
C ARG A 44 17.86 -12.96 7.28
N ALA A 45 18.25 -13.50 6.12
CA ALA A 45 19.26 -12.87 5.28
C ALA A 45 18.80 -11.50 4.78
N ILE A 46 17.54 -11.41 4.32
CA ILE A 46 16.97 -10.16 3.80
C ILE A 46 16.88 -9.08 4.89
N THR A 47 16.53 -9.45 6.13
CA THR A 47 16.51 -8.48 7.23
C THR A 47 17.89 -7.91 7.51
N THR A 48 18.95 -8.72 7.41
CA THR A 48 20.33 -8.28 7.58
C THR A 48 20.77 -7.38 6.42
N HIS A 49 20.46 -7.77 5.18
CA HIS A 49 20.81 -6.99 3.98
C HIS A 49 20.13 -5.61 3.93
N LEU A 50 18.85 -5.54 4.30
CA LEU A 50 18.05 -4.32 4.17
C LEU A 50 17.93 -3.52 5.47
N GLY A 51 18.56 -3.97 6.56
CA GLY A 51 18.47 -3.32 7.88
C GLY A 51 17.03 -3.15 8.39
N SER A 52 16.12 -4.00 7.94
CA SER A 52 14.67 -3.84 8.15
C SER A 52 14.12 -4.86 9.12
N SER A 53 13.04 -4.49 9.82
CA SER A 53 12.44 -5.40 10.80
C SER A 53 11.96 -6.70 10.17
N ARG A 54 12.13 -7.81 10.89
CA ARG A 54 11.67 -9.14 10.45
C ARG A 54 10.18 -9.19 10.15
N ASN A 55 9.38 -8.43 10.89
CA ASN A 55 7.93 -8.37 10.67
C ASN A 55 7.58 -7.63 9.38
N THR A 56 8.33 -6.58 9.02
CA THR A 56 8.17 -5.87 7.75
C THR A 56 8.44 -6.80 6.57
N ILE A 57 9.57 -7.52 6.60
CA ILE A 57 9.94 -8.45 5.51
C ILE A 57 8.92 -9.60 5.40
N LYS A 58 8.51 -10.19 6.53
CA LYS A 58 7.43 -11.20 6.55
C LYS A 58 6.14 -10.68 5.91
N LYS A 59 5.77 -9.43 6.18
CA LYS A 59 4.59 -8.80 5.58
C LYS A 59 4.75 -8.70 4.06
N TYR A 60 5.90 -8.22 3.57
CA TYR A 60 6.17 -8.07 2.15
C TYR A 60 6.21 -9.38 1.38
N PHE A 61 6.69 -10.46 2.01
CA PHE A 61 6.65 -11.81 1.43
C PHE A 61 5.23 -12.26 1.12
N LYS A 62 4.29 -12.01 2.05
CA LYS A 62 2.88 -12.38 1.91
C LYS A 62 2.11 -11.48 0.96
N GLN A 63 2.56 -10.24 0.76
CA GLN A 63 1.88 -9.29 -0.12
C GLN A 63 2.20 -9.57 -1.59
N ALA A 64 1.15 -9.74 -2.41
CA ALA A 64 1.28 -9.89 -3.86
C ALA A 64 1.74 -8.59 -4.53
N HIS A 65 1.14 -7.45 -4.13
CA HIS A 65 1.47 -6.11 -4.64
C HIS A 65 1.74 -5.14 -3.48
N PHE A 66 2.42 -4.03 -3.78
CA PHE A 66 2.65 -2.97 -2.80
C PHE A 66 1.34 -2.25 -2.47
N VAL A 67 1.10 -2.00 -1.18
CA VAL A 67 -0.08 -1.27 -0.71
C VAL A 67 0.37 0.02 0.00
N PRO A 68 0.17 1.20 -0.61
CA PRO A 68 0.43 2.48 0.00
C PRO A 68 -0.33 2.66 1.32
N LYS A 69 0.19 3.46 2.25
CA LYS A 69 -0.57 3.83 3.45
C LYS A 69 -1.60 4.89 3.03
N THR A 70 -2.86 4.48 2.96
CA THR A 70 -3.97 5.38 2.65
C THR A 70 -4.31 6.34 3.79
N ARG A 71 -3.96 6.01 5.03
CA ARG A 71 -4.30 6.82 6.20
C ARG A 71 -3.28 7.92 6.44
N LYS A 72 -3.70 9.16 6.19
CA LYS A 72 -3.05 10.36 6.73
C LYS A 72 -3.14 10.32 8.26
N ARG A 73 -2.07 10.71 8.96
CA ARG A 73 -2.13 10.90 10.42
C ARG A 73 -3.13 12.02 10.68
N LYS A 74 -4.13 11.78 11.53
CA LYS A 74 -5.02 12.84 12.00
C LYS A 74 -4.16 13.85 12.76
N SER A 75 -4.05 15.07 12.25
CA SER A 75 -3.53 16.21 13.00
C SER A 75 -4.71 16.87 13.70
N ASN A 76 -4.46 17.48 14.88
CA ASN A 76 -5.46 18.29 15.57
C ASN A 76 -5.86 19.54 14.78
N LEU A 77 -5.16 19.84 13.67
CA LEU A 77 -5.48 20.95 12.77
C LEU A 77 -6.92 20.88 12.24
N MET A 78 -7.39 19.67 11.93
CA MET A 78 -8.76 19.41 11.44
C MET A 78 -9.82 19.88 12.44
N THR A 79 -9.52 19.85 13.74
CA THR A 79 -10.42 20.35 14.79
C THR A 79 -10.60 21.87 14.72
N TYR A 80 -9.59 22.59 14.22
CA TYR A 80 -9.58 24.05 14.22
C TYR A 80 -9.90 24.68 12.87
N GLU A 81 -10.13 23.89 11.80
CA GLU A 81 -10.49 24.42 10.48
C GLU A 81 -11.76 25.29 10.53
N ALA A 82 -12.74 24.91 11.36
CA ALA A 82 -13.95 25.69 11.58
C ALA A 82 -13.70 27.09 12.15
N TYR A 83 -12.66 27.26 12.98
CA TYR A 83 -12.30 28.57 13.53
C TYR A 83 -11.60 29.45 12.48
N PHE A 84 -10.78 28.85 11.61
CA PHE A 84 -10.13 29.60 10.52
C PHE A 84 -11.13 30.06 9.46
N THR A 85 -12.11 29.24 9.10
CA THR A 85 -13.16 29.64 8.15
C THR A 85 -14.07 30.72 8.74
N ALA A 86 -14.45 30.60 10.01
CA ALA A 86 -15.24 31.62 10.70
C ALA A 86 -14.51 32.97 10.81
N ALA A 87 -13.21 32.96 11.14
CA ALA A 87 -12.42 34.18 11.27
C ALA A 87 -12.14 34.88 9.92
N LEU A 88 -12.08 34.13 8.81
CA LEU A 88 -11.97 34.68 7.46
C LEU A 88 -13.30 35.26 6.96
N ALA A 89 -14.43 34.69 7.36
CA ALA A 89 -15.76 35.16 7.00
C ALA A 89 -16.18 36.45 7.73
N SER A 90 -15.53 36.78 8.85
CA SER A 90 -15.81 37.99 9.64
C SER A 90 -14.98 39.21 9.23
N ARG A 91 -14.29 39.17 8.10
CA ARG A 91 -13.49 40.26 7.53
C ARG A 91 -14.17 40.86 6.32
#